data_AF-A0A2Z4RJL5-F1
#
_entry.id   AF-A0A2Z4RJL5-F1
#
_cell.length_a   1.000
_cell.length_b   1.000
_cell.length_c   1.000
_cell.angle_alpha   90.00
_cell.angle_beta   90.00
_cell.angle_gamma   90.00
#
_symmetry.space_group_name_H-M   'P 1'
#
loop_
_entity.id
_entity.type
_entity.pdbx_description
1 polymer ?
#
loop_
_entity_poly.entity_id
_entity_poly.type
_entity_poly.pdbx_seq_one_letter_code
_entity_poly.pdbx_strand_id
1 'polypeptide(L)'
;MPYRPNPRLPLPIQLNAAKLTGSIALGMWLGFLAIALTCWLASRFLLNEQLAPVAQAMQQLANPPVVQQVPDIPPQSPLFQQYEENLRKSEQAQRLDQARSNNRNLSNAKCQFWLQQDQTAPSEKSRTNVLQFCD
;
A
#
# COMPACT_ATOMS: atom_id res chain seq x y z
N MET A 1 -61.55 -25.56 -15.17
CA MET A 1 -61.20 -24.33 -15.93
C MET A 1 -59.85 -24.58 -16.59
N PRO A 2 -59.71 -24.53 -17.93
CA PRO A 2 -58.43 -24.78 -18.58
C PRO A 2 -57.52 -23.55 -18.42
N TYR A 3 -56.34 -23.77 -17.83
CA TYR A 3 -55.30 -22.76 -17.68
C TYR A 3 -54.70 -22.43 -19.07
N ARG A 4 -54.81 -21.17 -19.51
CA ARG A 4 -54.08 -20.65 -20.67
C ARG A 4 -52.78 -20.00 -20.20
N PRO A 5 -51.60 -20.43 -20.68
CA PRO A 5 -50.36 -19.71 -20.43
C PRO A 5 -50.33 -18.41 -21.25
N ASN A 6 -49.91 -17.32 -20.60
CA ASN A 6 -49.71 -16.01 -21.22
C ASN A 6 -48.57 -16.06 -22.24
N PRO A 7 -48.75 -15.55 -23.48
CA PRO A 7 -47.65 -15.43 -24.43
C PRO A 7 -46.71 -14.32 -23.96
N ARG A 8 -45.50 -14.69 -23.51
CA ARG A 8 -44.41 -13.73 -23.30
C ARG A 8 -43.94 -13.29 -24.68
N LEU A 9 -44.29 -12.08 -25.10
CA LEU A 9 -43.70 -11.45 -26.27
C LEU A 9 -42.20 -11.22 -25.99
N PRO A 10 -41.27 -11.87 -26.69
CA PRO A 10 -39.87 -11.51 -26.61
C PRO A 10 -39.70 -10.18 -27.34
N LEU A 11 -39.40 -9.10 -26.61
CA LEU A 11 -38.94 -7.86 -27.22
C LEU A 11 -37.60 -8.16 -27.92
N PRO A 12 -37.51 -8.13 -29.26
CA PRO A 12 -36.26 -8.34 -29.94
C PRO A 12 -35.47 -7.04 -29.81
N ILE A 13 -34.78 -6.89 -28.68
CA ILE A 13 -33.77 -5.86 -28.51
C ILE A 13 -32.60 -6.27 -29.42
N GLN A 14 -32.71 -5.92 -30.70
CA GLN A 14 -31.66 -6.03 -31.71
C GLN A 14 -30.58 -4.96 -31.42
N LEU A 15 -30.01 -4.98 -30.21
CA LEU A 15 -28.83 -4.19 -29.90
C LEU A 15 -27.68 -4.85 -30.67
N ASN A 16 -27.41 -4.28 -31.84
CA ASN A 16 -26.36 -4.69 -32.74
C ASN A 16 -25.05 -4.80 -31.94
N ALA A 17 -24.47 -6.01 -31.84
CA ALA A 17 -23.34 -6.29 -30.96
C ALA A 17 -22.16 -5.33 -31.20
N ALA A 18 -21.96 -4.91 -32.46
CA ALA A 18 -20.98 -3.90 -32.83
C ALA A 18 -21.21 -2.53 -32.15
N LYS A 19 -22.47 -2.11 -31.97
CA LYS A 19 -22.83 -0.85 -31.29
C LYS A 19 -22.56 -0.95 -29.79
N LEU A 20 -22.82 -2.11 -29.18
CA LEU A 20 -22.54 -2.35 -27.77
C LEU A 20 -21.03 -2.31 -27.51
N THR A 21 -20.23 -3.03 -28.30
CA THR A 21 -18.77 -3.00 -28.22
C THR A 21 -18.21 -1.59 -28.45
N GLY A 22 -18.76 -0.88 -29.44
CA GLY A 22 -18.39 0.51 -29.71
C GLY A 22 -18.62 1.44 -28.51
N SER A 23 -19.77 1.32 -27.84
CA SER A 23 -20.06 2.12 -26.63
C SER A 23 -19.14 1.79 -25.46
N ILE A 24 -18.77 0.52 -25.27
CA ILE A 24 -17.86 0.10 -24.19
C ILE A 24 -16.44 0.59 -24.48
N ALA A 25 -15.97 0.43 -25.72
CA ALA A 25 -14.65 0.91 -26.14
C ALA A 25 -14.54 2.44 -26.00
N LEU A 26 -15.58 3.18 -26.40
CA LEU A 26 -15.64 4.62 -26.18
C LEU A 26 -15.64 4.98 -24.70
N GLY A 27 -16.40 4.26 -23.87
CA GLY A 27 -16.41 4.45 -22.42
C GLY A 27 -15.04 4.22 -21.79
N MET A 28 -14.35 3.14 -22.15
CA MET A 28 -12.98 2.85 -21.69
C MET A 28 -11.99 3.91 -22.13
N TRP A 29 -12.08 4.38 -23.38
CA TRP A 29 -11.20 5.43 -23.88
C TRP A 29 -11.41 6.76 -23.15
N LEU A 30 -12.66 7.15 -22.92
CA LEU A 30 -13.00 8.35 -22.16
C LEU A 30 -12.58 8.23 -20.68
N GLY A 31 -12.75 7.06 -20.07
CA GLY A 31 -12.26 6.79 -18.72
C GLY A 31 -10.74 6.90 -18.63
N PHE A 32 -10.02 6.33 -19.60
CA PHE A 32 -8.56 6.43 -19.68
C PHE A 32 -8.09 7.88 -19.82
N LEU A 33 -8.71 8.65 -20.73
CA LEU A 33 -8.41 10.07 -20.90
C LEU A 33 -8.67 10.87 -19.62
N ALA A 34 -9.77 10.61 -18.92
CA ALA A 34 -10.08 11.26 -17.66
C ALA A 34 -9.02 10.96 -16.59
N ILE A 35 -8.66 9.68 -16.39
CA ILE A 35 -7.63 9.28 -15.43
C ILE A 35 -6.27 9.88 -15.79
N ALA A 36 -5.88 9.83 -17.06
CA ALA A 36 -4.62 10.41 -17.52
C ALA A 36 -4.59 11.93 -17.28
N LEU A 37 -5.68 12.64 -17.56
CA LEU A 37 -5.78 14.08 -17.36
C LEU A 37 -5.79 14.44 -15.87
N THR A 38 -6.48 13.66 -15.02
CA THR A 38 -6.45 13.82 -13.57
C THR A 38 -5.06 13.55 -13.01
N CYS A 39 -4.37 12.50 -13.46
CA CYS A 39 -3.01 12.20 -13.04
C CYS A 39 -2.02 13.29 -13.50
N TRP A 40 -2.20 13.80 -14.73
CA TRP A 40 -1.42 14.90 -15.26
C TRP A 40 -1.65 16.20 -14.49
N LEU A 41 -2.90 16.56 -14.18
CA LEU A 41 -3.24 17.70 -13.34
C LEU A 41 -2.68 17.53 -11.92
N ALA A 42 -2.92 16.37 -11.29
CA ALA A 42 -2.42 16.08 -9.95
C ALA A 42 -0.90 16.22 -9.90
N SER A 43 -0.19 15.63 -10.89
CA SER A 43 1.24 15.83 -11.05
C SER A 43 1.56 17.32 -11.20
N ARG A 44 0.89 18.05 -12.10
CA ARG A 44 1.18 19.48 -12.31
C ARG A 44 0.96 20.33 -11.05
N PHE A 45 -0.15 20.14 -10.32
CA PHE A 45 -0.48 20.93 -9.13
C PHE A 45 0.33 20.54 -7.90
N LEU A 46 0.42 19.24 -7.60
CA LEU A 46 1.26 18.74 -6.51
C LEU A 46 2.72 19.09 -6.77
N LEU A 47 3.19 18.99 -8.02
CA LEU A 47 4.55 19.35 -8.33
C LEU A 47 4.77 20.87 -8.24
N ASN A 48 3.84 21.72 -8.69
CA ASN A 48 4.01 23.16 -8.57
C ASN A 48 3.95 23.67 -7.13
N GLU A 49 3.04 23.13 -6.30
CA GLU A 49 2.90 23.58 -4.91
C GLU A 49 3.94 22.96 -3.97
N GLN A 50 4.34 21.69 -4.17
CA GLN A 50 5.30 21.02 -3.28
C GLN A 50 6.75 21.01 -3.79
N LEU A 51 7.05 21.30 -5.07
CA LEU A 51 8.44 21.36 -5.54
C LEU A 51 9.04 22.75 -5.53
N ALA A 52 8.35 23.81 -5.11
CA ALA A 52 9.07 25.03 -4.74
C ALA A 52 10.18 24.76 -3.69
N PRO A 53 9.93 24.00 -2.60
CA PRO A 53 10.98 23.64 -1.64
C PRO A 53 11.89 22.48 -2.11
N VAL A 54 11.37 21.50 -2.86
CA VAL A 54 12.18 20.33 -3.31
C VAL A 54 13.05 20.65 -4.52
N ALA A 55 12.61 21.50 -5.45
CA ALA A 55 13.45 21.98 -6.54
C ALA A 55 14.59 22.85 -6.00
N GLN A 56 14.38 23.66 -4.96
CA GLN A 56 15.46 24.37 -4.27
C GLN A 56 16.46 23.40 -3.64
N ALA A 57 16.00 22.31 -3.01
CA ALA A 57 16.88 21.27 -2.46
C ALA A 57 17.68 20.53 -3.56
N MET A 58 17.07 20.25 -4.72
CA MET A 58 17.77 19.66 -5.87
C MET A 58 18.72 20.65 -6.55
N GLN A 59 18.39 21.95 -6.62
CA GLN A 59 19.29 22.99 -7.13
C GLN A 59 20.50 23.19 -6.21
N GLN A 60 20.32 23.13 -4.89
CA GLN A 60 21.42 23.13 -3.92
C GLN A 60 22.31 21.89 -4.05
N LEU A 61 21.73 20.74 -4.41
CA LEU A 61 22.49 19.52 -4.67
C LEU A 61 23.23 19.57 -6.02
N ALA A 62 22.66 20.22 -7.04
CA ALA A 62 23.23 20.32 -8.38
C ALA A 62 24.23 21.47 -8.55
N ASN A 63 24.13 22.52 -7.75
CA ASN A 63 25.07 23.63 -7.69
C ASN A 63 25.36 23.91 -6.21
N PRO A 64 26.35 23.23 -5.60
CA PRO A 64 26.72 23.52 -4.23
C PRO A 64 27.36 24.92 -4.20
N PRO A 65 26.73 25.96 -3.60
CA PRO A 65 27.50 27.10 -3.19
C PRO A 65 28.48 26.58 -2.14
N VAL A 66 29.77 26.79 -2.39
CA VAL A 66 30.83 26.69 -1.38
C VAL A 66 30.53 27.77 -0.33
N VAL A 67 29.61 27.46 0.58
CA VAL A 67 29.42 28.18 1.82
C VAL A 67 29.31 27.10 2.88
N GLN A 68 30.41 26.97 3.58
CA GLN A 68 30.58 26.27 4.85
C GLN A 68 29.43 26.64 5.80
N GLN A 69 28.34 25.89 5.75
CA GLN A 69 27.40 25.76 6.85
C GLN A 69 27.23 24.27 7.05
N VAL A 70 28.23 23.67 7.69
CA VAL A 70 28.01 22.49 8.51
C VAL A 70 26.99 22.97 9.55
N PRO A 71 25.71 22.56 9.50
CA PRO A 71 24.89 22.74 10.66
C PRO A 71 25.58 21.93 11.75
N ASP A 72 25.81 22.52 12.92
CA ASP A 72 26.25 21.84 14.14
C ASP A 72 25.18 20.80 14.50
N ILE A 73 25.16 19.69 13.76
CA ILE A 73 24.32 18.53 14.04
C ILE A 73 25.17 17.73 15.03
N PRO A 74 24.79 17.66 16.32
CA PRO A 74 25.48 16.76 17.24
C PRO A 74 25.48 15.35 16.61
N PRO A 75 26.51 14.52 16.83
CA PRO A 75 26.66 13.18 16.22
C PRO A 75 25.51 12.20 16.54
N GLN A 76 24.52 12.65 17.30
CA GLN A 76 23.27 11.98 17.65
C GLN A 76 22.11 12.84 17.15
N SER A 77 21.88 12.84 15.83
CA SER A 77 20.66 13.45 15.32
C SER A 77 19.47 12.58 15.76
N PRO A 78 18.40 13.15 16.35
CA PRO A 78 17.24 12.37 16.80
C PRO A 78 16.59 11.60 15.64
N LEU A 79 16.78 12.08 14.40
CA LEU A 79 16.32 11.43 13.18
C LEU A 79 17.08 10.12 12.89
N PHE A 80 18.38 10.06 13.19
CA PHE A 80 19.16 8.82 13.02
C PHE A 80 18.77 7.77 14.06
N GLN A 81 18.61 8.19 15.32
CA GLN A 81 18.11 7.31 16.39
C GLN A 81 16.72 6.75 16.05
N GLN A 82 15.82 7.60 15.56
CA GLN A 82 14.49 7.18 15.12
C GLN A 82 14.55 6.19 13.95
N TYR A 83 15.47 6.39 13.00
CA TYR A 83 15.67 5.47 11.90
C TYR A 83 16.18 4.10 12.37
N GLU A 84 17.21 4.07 13.23
CA GLU A 84 17.72 2.83 13.82
C GLU A 84 16.66 2.10 14.63
N GLU A 85 15.86 2.82 15.42
CA GLU A 85 14.74 2.25 16.16
C GLU A 85 13.68 1.65 15.22
N ASN A 86 13.35 2.33 14.13
CA ASN A 86 12.42 1.82 13.12
C ASN A 86 12.96 0.57 12.43
N LEU A 87 14.27 0.54 12.14
CA LEU A 87 14.93 -0.61 11.54
C LEU A 87 14.91 -1.83 12.49
N ARG A 88 15.21 -1.62 13.78
CA ARG A 88 15.12 -2.69 14.77
C ARG A 88 13.69 -3.20 14.95
N LYS A 89 12.70 -2.30 14.93
CA LYS A 89 11.27 -2.68 15.00
C LYS A 89 10.84 -3.48 13.77
N SER A 90 11.29 -3.10 12.57
CA SER A 90 10.92 -3.81 11.34
C SER A 90 11.51 -5.22 11.29
N GLU A 91 12.78 -5.39 11.66
CA GLU A 91 13.44 -6.70 11.70
C GLU A 91 12.73 -7.63 12.69
N GLN A 92 12.36 -7.13 13.86
CA GLN A 92 11.63 -7.91 14.86
C GLN A 92 10.22 -8.29 14.38
N ALA A 93 9.50 -7.40 13.71
CA ALA A 93 8.19 -7.70 13.13
C ALA A 93 8.29 -8.77 12.04
N GLN A 94 9.32 -8.68 11.18
CA GLN A 94 9.56 -9.65 10.12
C GLN A 94 9.84 -11.06 10.64
N ARG A 95 10.59 -11.18 11.74
CA ARG A 95 10.83 -12.48 12.42
C ARG A 95 9.54 -13.10 12.95
N LEU A 96 8.65 -12.29 13.52
CA LEU A 96 7.34 -12.75 13.99
C LEU A 96 6.44 -13.18 12.83
N ASP A 97 6.43 -12.43 11.73
CA ASP A 97 5.63 -12.79 10.55
C ASP A 97 6.18 -14.04 9.81
N GLN A 98 7.49 -14.25 9.84
CA GLN A 98 8.10 -15.50 9.40
C GLN A 98 7.65 -16.68 10.28
N ALA A 99 7.62 -16.48 11.61
CA ALA A 99 7.11 -17.48 12.54
C ALA A 99 5.61 -17.80 12.30
N ARG A 100 4.79 -16.81 11.93
CA ARG A 100 3.37 -16.97 11.55
C ARG A 100 3.16 -17.75 10.26
N SER A 101 3.98 -17.47 9.26
CA SER A 101 3.81 -18.02 7.90
C SER A 101 4.41 -19.41 7.73
N ASN A 102 5.30 -19.84 8.63
CA ASN A 102 5.88 -21.18 8.60
C ASN A 102 4.86 -22.25 9.01
N ASN A 103 4.53 -23.16 8.08
CA ASN A 103 3.57 -24.25 8.32
C ASN A 103 4.01 -25.21 9.45
N ARG A 104 5.32 -25.36 9.69
CA ARG A 104 5.86 -26.16 10.80
C ARG A 104 5.47 -25.58 12.16
N ASN A 105 5.42 -24.26 12.26
CA ASN A 105 5.02 -23.55 13.48
C ASN A 105 3.51 -23.63 13.75
N LEU A 106 2.70 -23.68 12.69
CA LEU A 106 1.25 -23.92 12.80
C LEU A 106 0.92 -25.31 13.36
N SER A 107 1.81 -26.29 13.17
CA SER A 107 1.64 -27.65 13.73
C SER A 107 2.05 -27.76 15.21
N ASN A 108 2.69 -26.74 15.79
CA ASN A 108 3.13 -26.71 17.18
C ASN A 108 2.15 -25.95 18.07
N ALA A 109 1.43 -26.67 18.94
CA ALA A 109 0.40 -26.09 19.82
C ALA A 109 0.94 -25.00 20.78
N LYS A 110 2.21 -25.08 21.20
CA LYS A 110 2.82 -24.04 22.07
C LYS A 110 3.10 -22.76 21.30
N CYS A 111 3.57 -22.87 20.06
CA CYS A 111 3.77 -21.72 19.20
C CYS A 111 2.42 -21.02 18.92
N GLN A 112 1.38 -21.79 18.59
CA GLN A 112 0.04 -21.25 18.34
C GLN A 112 -0.52 -20.49 19.56
N PHE A 113 -0.34 -21.02 20.78
CA PHE A 113 -0.79 -20.34 22.00
C PHE A 113 -0.13 -18.96 22.17
N TRP A 114 1.20 -18.91 22.07
CA TRP A 114 1.94 -17.66 22.24
C TRP A 114 1.66 -16.67 21.11
N LEU A 115 1.44 -17.18 19.90
CA LEU A 115 1.12 -16.37 18.75
C LEU A 115 -0.28 -15.75 18.85
N GLN A 116 -1.25 -16.51 19.35
CA GLN A 116 -2.59 -16.02 19.64
C GLN A 116 -2.57 -15.00 20.76
N GLN A 117 -1.78 -15.25 21.81
CA GLN A 117 -1.62 -14.34 22.93
C GLN A 117 -1.02 -13.00 22.47
N ASP A 118 0.00 -13.04 21.62
CA ASP A 118 0.61 -11.83 21.05
C ASP A 118 -0.34 -11.01 20.17
N GLN A 119 -1.23 -11.66 19.41
CA GLN A 119 -2.28 -10.99 18.63
C GLN A 119 -3.31 -10.30 19.52
N THR A 120 -3.70 -10.93 20.64
CA THR A 120 -4.74 -10.39 21.53
C THR A 120 -4.23 -9.34 22.52
N ALA A 121 -2.95 -9.42 22.90
CA ALA A 121 -2.31 -8.51 23.84
C ALA A 121 -0.79 -8.45 23.57
N PRO A 122 -0.34 -7.57 22.66
CA PRO A 122 1.06 -7.48 22.29
C PRO A 122 1.89 -7.04 23.50
N SER A 123 2.63 -7.99 24.07
CA SER A 123 3.47 -7.80 25.25
C SER A 123 4.90 -8.26 24.96
N GLU A 124 5.88 -7.69 25.64
CA GLU A 124 7.28 -8.12 25.48
C GLU A 124 7.47 -9.60 25.86
N LYS A 125 6.72 -10.06 26.86
CA LYS A 125 6.69 -11.46 27.29
C LYS A 125 6.14 -12.38 26.20
N SER A 126 5.01 -12.02 25.56
CA SER A 126 4.46 -12.84 24.48
C SER A 126 5.40 -12.91 23.28
N ARG A 127 5.99 -11.77 22.85
CA ARG A 127 6.94 -11.75 21.73
C ARG A 127 8.18 -12.61 21.96
N THR A 128 8.75 -12.56 23.16
CA THR A 128 9.93 -13.36 23.49
C THR A 128 9.61 -14.86 23.47
N ASN A 129 8.43 -15.24 23.97
CA ASN A 129 7.99 -16.63 23.94
C ASN A 129 7.62 -17.11 22.53
N VAL A 130 7.03 -16.27 21.68
CA VAL A 130 6.83 -16.60 20.25
C VAL A 130 8.18 -16.89 19.58
N LEU A 131 9.16 -16.02 19.75
CA LEU A 131 10.50 -16.23 19.16
C LEU A 131 11.21 -17.47 19.73
N GLN A 132 10.99 -17.82 21.00
CA GLN A 132 11.58 -19.00 21.63
C GLN A 132 10.90 -20.31 21.21
N PHE A 133 9.58 -20.29 20.99
CA PHE A 133 8.78 -21.50 20.75
C PHE A 133 8.37 -21.71 19.28
N CYS A 134 8.61 -20.74 18.40
CA CYS A 134 8.27 -20.77 16.97
C CYS A 134 9.51 -20.68 16.05
N ASP A 135 10.50 -21.55 16.28
CA ASP A 135 11.68 -21.72 15.42
C ASP A 135 11.43 -22.75 14.30
#